data_AF-A0A8J7QLP6-F1
#
_entry.id   AF-A0A8J7QLP6-F1
#
_cell.length_a   1.000
_cell.length_b   1.000
_cell.length_c   1.000
_cell.angle_alpha   90.00
_cell.angle_beta   90.00
_cell.angle_gamma   90.00
#
_symmetry.space_group_name_H-M   'P 1'
#
loop_
_entity.id
_entity.type
_entity.pdbx_description
1 polymer ?
#
loop_
_entity_poly.entity_id
_entity_poly.type
_entity_poly.pdbx_seq_one_letter_code
_entity_poly.pdbx_strand_id
1 'polypeptide(L)'
;MNNRIAILLAAMLGAAGSVAAAGEGKVLSPQSGQFFKTKMSSEIKVADCRNDSALCKMVATAMQGVVNQDSAQVYLFLGDHHKTQLDDTGRKYEVLPVEGKSKGASGFMSIVDNFGDRFRHIYIWDPAEEWSWNMALMLSSRNKGMPLTAGLAEEVMSTTGWKGSVTDLRHRFQGKLDFYDWAIENILPQCHENVIFSVGLRDDWRGAPWTLYDYVTASGGFAFWLDDRDKTEQDEIRKICSAGGYKPGAIVMGYAKSGDDLLATVNNYGIGYVVSDYYANGSFWSAYPNKAFTQRPGNAVEAAPGNIYVSIVLSDGDNLQFGQNALYNLWSRDENRGSVPVGTTMAAGLQEINPFLLEWYYSRMTPNDELVAGPSGFQFIYGRDYDTDSYETWLKLNREWLESAGFHTGCLWHTTYGTDTFRRYIETSGLKAIFDGDDATGVQYVDGVVVMNQGEHLVKEGEMYNALIKLTPDPVAPLFVNLYPIAAEYCRGDGMSILKREIERLEAERPGVYHYLLPKDLAATASKYFEKTSRNDITLNED
;
A
#
# COMPACT_ATOMS: atom_id res chain seq x y z
N MET A 1 11.68 -69.61 -18.44
CA MET A 1 11.10 -69.90 -17.11
C MET A 1 11.76 -68.97 -16.10
N ASN A 2 10.92 -68.26 -15.35
CA ASN A 2 11.10 -67.53 -14.10
C ASN A 2 12.48 -67.12 -13.55
N ASN A 3 12.45 -65.88 -13.04
CA ASN A 3 13.07 -65.34 -11.81
C ASN A 3 14.43 -64.64 -11.87
N ARG A 4 14.32 -63.31 -11.62
CA ARG A 4 14.99 -62.47 -10.59
C ARG A 4 16.49 -62.71 -10.34
N ILE A 5 17.27 -61.63 -10.35
CA ILE A 5 18.00 -61.10 -9.18
C ILE A 5 18.76 -59.81 -9.59
N ALA A 6 18.68 -58.80 -8.71
CA ALA A 6 19.45 -57.58 -8.74
C ALA A 6 20.74 -57.75 -7.91
N ILE A 7 21.89 -57.24 -8.40
CA ILE A 7 23.13 -56.97 -7.63
C ILE A 7 23.79 -55.76 -8.32
N LEU A 8 23.76 -54.56 -7.72
CA LEU A 8 24.82 -53.95 -6.91
C LEU A 8 26.17 -53.77 -7.64
N LEU A 9 26.50 -52.52 -7.99
CA LEU A 9 27.88 -52.06 -7.97
C LEU A 9 27.96 -50.65 -7.37
N ALA A 10 28.72 -50.55 -6.30
CA ALA A 10 28.95 -49.36 -5.51
C ALA A 10 30.23 -48.64 -5.97
N ALA A 11 30.16 -47.30 -5.92
CA ALA A 11 31.15 -46.33 -5.44
C ALA A 11 32.58 -46.29 -6.00
N MET A 12 32.94 -45.13 -6.59
CA MET A 12 34.04 -44.24 -6.12
C MET A 12 33.66 -42.80 -6.51
N LEU A 13 33.14 -41.97 -5.59
CA LEU A 13 33.86 -40.97 -4.79
C LEU A 13 34.66 -39.93 -5.61
N GLY A 14 33.99 -38.79 -5.88
CA GLY A 14 34.60 -37.50 -6.13
C GLY A 14 33.92 -36.47 -5.22
N ALA A 15 34.68 -35.86 -4.32
CA ALA A 15 34.20 -34.89 -3.34
C ALA A 15 33.73 -33.60 -4.02
N ALA A 16 32.50 -33.17 -3.73
CA ALA A 16 32.03 -31.81 -3.90
C ALA A 16 31.30 -31.42 -2.61
N GLY A 17 31.65 -30.27 -2.07
CA GLY A 17 31.23 -29.80 -0.74
C GLY A 17 29.73 -29.82 -0.56
N SER A 18 29.31 -30.22 0.64
CA SER A 18 27.94 -30.11 1.11
C SER A 18 27.50 -28.66 1.09
N VAL A 19 26.70 -28.29 0.09
CA VAL A 19 25.80 -27.15 0.19
C VAL A 19 24.79 -27.53 1.27
N ALA A 20 24.85 -26.85 2.41
CA ALA A 20 23.85 -26.99 3.45
C ALA A 20 22.48 -26.63 2.84
N ALA A 21 21.59 -27.61 2.76
CA ALA A 21 20.20 -27.37 2.42
C ALA A 21 19.62 -26.39 3.45
N ALA A 22 19.25 -25.20 3.00
CA ALA A 22 18.43 -24.29 3.76
C ALA A 22 17.15 -25.04 4.17
N GLY A 23 16.82 -25.03 5.46
CA GLY A 23 15.69 -25.77 6.01
C GLY A 23 14.40 -25.45 5.27
N GLU A 24 13.59 -26.48 5.05
CA GLU A 24 12.23 -26.36 4.51
C GLU A 24 11.42 -25.41 5.41
N GLY A 25 11.31 -24.14 5.00
CA GLY A 25 10.44 -23.18 5.65
C GLY A 25 8.98 -23.60 5.47
N LYS A 26 8.16 -23.37 6.51
CA LYS A 26 6.70 -23.50 6.44
C LYS A 26 6.20 -22.67 5.25
N VAL A 27 5.66 -23.33 4.22
CA VAL A 27 5.00 -22.63 3.10
C VAL A 27 3.73 -21.98 3.67
N LEU A 28 3.74 -20.66 3.75
CA LEU A 28 2.59 -19.89 4.23
C LEU A 28 1.57 -19.72 3.11
N SER A 29 0.29 -19.79 3.46
CA SER A 29 -0.79 -19.42 2.54
C SER A 29 -0.94 -17.90 2.52
N PRO A 30 -1.14 -17.28 1.34
CA PRO A 30 -1.44 -15.86 1.29
C PRO A 30 -2.80 -15.55 1.91
N GLN A 31 -2.94 -14.34 2.44
CA GLN A 31 -4.24 -13.84 2.90
C GLN A 31 -5.18 -13.51 1.74
N SER A 32 -6.48 -13.47 2.05
CA SER A 32 -7.53 -13.13 1.09
C SER A 32 -8.79 -12.61 1.78
N GLY A 33 -9.71 -12.05 1.01
CA GLY A 33 -11.07 -11.72 1.42
C GLY A 33 -11.25 -10.29 1.92
N GLN A 34 -10.21 -9.44 1.83
CA GLN A 34 -10.31 -8.03 2.22
C GLN A 34 -10.54 -7.11 1.02
N PHE A 35 -10.02 -7.49 -0.14
CA PHE A 35 -10.06 -6.71 -1.36
C PHE A 35 -10.87 -7.39 -2.48
N PHE A 36 -11.40 -6.59 -3.41
CA PHE A 36 -12.00 -7.10 -4.64
C PHE A 36 -10.97 -7.80 -5.53
N LYS A 37 -11.38 -8.91 -6.14
CA LYS A 37 -10.58 -9.69 -7.10
C LYS A 37 -11.37 -9.97 -8.37
N THR A 38 -10.70 -9.88 -9.50
CA THR A 38 -11.23 -10.32 -10.80
C THR A 38 -10.35 -11.42 -11.40
N LYS A 39 -10.71 -11.93 -12.58
CA LYS A 39 -9.92 -12.94 -13.30
C LYS A 39 -8.97 -12.28 -14.27
N MET A 40 -7.78 -12.84 -14.44
CA MET A 40 -6.87 -12.34 -15.48
C MET A 40 -7.39 -12.71 -16.86
N SER A 41 -7.46 -11.75 -17.78
CA SER A 41 -7.80 -12.02 -19.18
C SER A 41 -6.63 -12.70 -19.92
N SER A 42 -6.95 -13.49 -20.94
CA SER A 42 -5.95 -14.02 -21.88
C SER A 42 -5.50 -12.96 -22.89
N GLU A 43 -6.36 -11.98 -23.17
CA GLU A 43 -6.09 -10.85 -24.05
C GLU A 43 -6.13 -9.55 -23.25
N ILE A 44 -5.07 -8.75 -23.39
CA ILE A 44 -4.96 -7.44 -22.73
C ILE A 44 -4.99 -6.37 -23.81
N LYS A 45 -5.97 -5.48 -23.71
CA LYS A 45 -6.12 -4.30 -24.56
C LYS A 45 -5.73 -3.07 -23.77
N VAL A 46 -4.96 -2.18 -24.39
CA VAL A 46 -4.47 -0.96 -23.76
C VAL A 46 -5.09 0.26 -24.41
N ALA A 47 -5.76 1.09 -23.62
CA ALA A 47 -6.12 2.44 -24.03
C ALA A 47 -5.02 3.43 -23.61
N ASP A 48 -4.48 4.17 -24.58
CA ASP A 48 -3.45 5.17 -24.32
C ASP A 48 -4.08 6.54 -24.03
N CYS A 49 -4.27 6.82 -22.75
CA CYS A 49 -4.88 8.05 -22.25
C CYS A 49 -3.85 9.11 -21.85
N ARG A 50 -2.54 8.93 -22.12
CA ARG A 50 -1.49 9.88 -21.66
C ARG A 50 -1.75 11.31 -22.12
N ASN A 51 -2.24 11.45 -23.36
CA ASN A 51 -2.56 12.72 -24.01
C ASN A 51 -4.02 13.18 -23.82
N ASP A 52 -4.83 12.43 -23.07
CA ASP A 52 -6.20 12.81 -22.79
C ASP A 52 -6.27 13.94 -21.77
N SER A 53 -7.34 14.73 -21.84
CA SER A 53 -7.70 15.71 -20.82
C SER A 53 -7.92 15.02 -19.47
N ALA A 54 -7.78 15.77 -18.37
CA ALA A 54 -8.02 15.22 -17.03
C ALA A 54 -9.42 14.60 -16.90
N LEU A 55 -10.43 15.25 -17.49
CA LEU A 55 -11.81 14.73 -17.52
C LEU A 55 -11.87 13.37 -18.23
N CYS A 56 -11.29 13.28 -19.43
CA CYS A 56 -11.29 12.03 -20.19
C CYS A 56 -10.49 10.92 -19.48
N LYS A 57 -9.38 11.25 -18.81
CA LYS A 57 -8.65 10.29 -17.95
C LYS A 57 -9.53 9.73 -16.83
N MET A 58 -10.21 10.60 -16.08
CA MET A 58 -11.09 10.17 -14.98
C MET A 58 -12.22 9.25 -15.46
N VAL A 59 -12.88 9.65 -16.56
CA VAL A 59 -13.96 8.87 -17.17
C VAL A 59 -13.44 7.53 -17.71
N ALA A 60 -12.30 7.53 -18.40
CA ALA A 60 -11.68 6.31 -18.92
C ALA A 60 -11.32 5.33 -17.79
N THR A 61 -10.79 5.83 -16.68
CA THR A 61 -10.51 5.05 -15.47
C THR A 61 -11.79 4.43 -14.90
N ALA A 62 -12.88 5.19 -14.73
CA ALA A 62 -14.16 4.62 -14.30
C ALA A 62 -14.71 3.57 -15.29
N MET A 63 -14.57 3.80 -16.59
CA MET A 63 -15.01 2.85 -17.62
C MET A 63 -14.17 1.56 -17.64
N GLN A 64 -12.86 1.66 -17.39
CA GLN A 64 -11.98 0.50 -17.25
C GLN A 64 -12.53 -0.45 -16.19
N GLY A 65 -12.89 0.07 -15.02
CA GLY A 65 -13.40 -0.75 -13.93
C GLY A 65 -14.67 -1.50 -14.28
N VAL A 66 -15.62 -0.83 -14.95
CA VAL A 66 -16.86 -1.47 -15.44
C VAL A 66 -16.57 -2.63 -16.40
N VAL A 67 -15.61 -2.46 -17.31
CA VAL A 67 -15.20 -3.54 -18.25
C VAL A 67 -14.50 -4.68 -17.50
N ASN A 68 -13.66 -4.36 -16.52
CA ASN A 68 -12.82 -5.32 -15.80
C ASN A 68 -13.52 -6.10 -14.67
N GLN A 69 -14.80 -5.84 -14.40
CA GLN A 69 -15.56 -6.54 -13.36
C GLN A 69 -15.50 -8.07 -13.46
N ASP A 70 -15.57 -8.62 -14.68
CA ASP A 70 -15.57 -10.07 -14.90
C ASP A 70 -14.16 -10.64 -15.17
N SER A 71 -13.34 -9.85 -15.86
CA SER A 71 -11.94 -10.17 -16.16
C SER A 71 -11.14 -8.93 -16.51
N ALA A 72 -9.90 -8.84 -16.04
CA ALA A 72 -8.94 -7.78 -16.33
C ALA A 72 -8.50 -7.78 -17.81
N GLN A 73 -9.32 -7.17 -18.67
CA GLN A 73 -9.13 -7.11 -20.12
C GLN A 73 -8.56 -5.76 -20.58
N VAL A 74 -8.87 -4.67 -19.86
CA VAL A 74 -8.46 -3.31 -20.20
C VAL A 74 -7.40 -2.79 -19.22
N TYR A 75 -6.34 -2.22 -19.76
CA TYR A 75 -5.31 -1.49 -19.03
C TYR A 75 -5.17 -0.07 -19.61
N LEU A 76 -4.86 0.91 -18.77
CA LEU A 76 -4.73 2.31 -19.17
C LEU A 76 -3.28 2.77 -19.05
N PHE A 77 -2.75 3.34 -20.13
CA PHE A 77 -1.58 4.20 -20.02
C PHE A 77 -2.04 5.61 -19.66
N LEU A 78 -2.00 5.95 -18.37
CA LEU A 78 -2.24 7.32 -17.89
C LEU A 78 -0.94 8.16 -17.84
N GLY A 79 0.21 7.48 -17.87
CA GLY A 79 1.58 8.01 -17.79
C GLY A 79 2.60 6.95 -18.20
N ASP A 80 3.85 7.32 -18.45
CA ASP A 80 4.88 6.41 -18.99
C ASP A 80 5.26 5.26 -18.04
N HIS A 81 5.19 5.49 -16.73
CA HIS A 81 5.48 4.46 -15.73
C HIS A 81 4.46 3.31 -15.78
N HIS A 82 3.19 3.56 -16.16
CA HIS A 82 2.19 2.51 -16.36
C HIS A 82 2.56 1.55 -17.50
N LYS A 83 3.15 2.08 -18.59
CA LYS A 83 3.69 1.23 -19.65
C LYS A 83 4.84 0.38 -19.12
N THR A 84 5.78 0.99 -18.40
CA THR A 84 6.94 0.29 -17.82
C THR A 84 6.49 -0.84 -16.90
N GLN A 85 5.49 -0.60 -16.05
CA GLN A 85 4.93 -1.62 -15.16
C GLN A 85 4.25 -2.76 -15.91
N LEU A 86 3.49 -2.46 -16.96
CA LEU A 86 2.87 -3.50 -17.77
C LEU A 86 3.94 -4.32 -18.52
N ASP A 87 4.98 -3.66 -19.05
CA ASP A 87 6.12 -4.34 -19.69
C ASP A 87 6.83 -5.29 -18.71
N ASP A 88 7.03 -4.86 -17.46
CA ASP A 88 7.67 -5.67 -16.40
C ASP A 88 6.89 -6.95 -16.07
N THR A 89 5.60 -7.03 -16.42
CA THR A 89 4.83 -8.28 -16.30
C THR A 89 5.22 -9.33 -17.33
N GLY A 90 5.90 -8.95 -18.41
CA GLY A 90 6.18 -9.78 -19.57
C GLY A 90 4.94 -10.21 -20.38
N ARG A 91 3.75 -9.72 -20.03
CA ARG A 91 2.50 -10.07 -20.73
C ARG A 91 2.42 -9.36 -22.06
N LYS A 92 1.93 -10.08 -23.07
CA LYS A 92 1.59 -9.49 -24.37
C LYS A 92 0.32 -8.66 -24.22
N TYR A 93 0.33 -7.51 -24.85
CA TYR A 93 -0.81 -6.61 -24.90
C TYR A 93 -0.90 -5.94 -26.28
N GLU A 94 -2.08 -5.43 -26.61
CA GLU A 94 -2.34 -4.68 -27.83
C GLU A 94 -2.81 -3.27 -27.48
N VAL A 95 -2.12 -2.25 -28.01
CA VAL A 95 -2.56 -0.86 -27.86
C VAL A 95 -3.67 -0.57 -28.86
N LEU A 96 -4.81 -0.10 -28.37
CA LEU A 96 -5.97 0.22 -29.17
C LEU A 96 -5.68 1.42 -30.08
N PRO A 97 -6.19 1.42 -31.32
CA PRO A 97 -5.93 2.49 -32.27
C PRO A 97 -6.54 3.81 -31.80
N VAL A 98 -5.82 4.91 -32.03
CA VAL A 98 -6.22 6.28 -31.65
C VAL A 98 -6.43 7.22 -32.84
N GLU A 99 -6.29 6.72 -34.06
CA GLU A 99 -6.39 7.53 -35.29
C GLU A 99 -7.81 8.07 -35.51
N GLY A 100 -7.89 9.32 -35.97
CA GLY A 100 -9.18 9.98 -36.26
C GLY A 100 -9.95 10.50 -35.04
N LYS A 101 -9.35 10.47 -33.84
CA LYS A 101 -10.04 10.82 -32.59
C LYS A 101 -9.87 12.28 -32.18
N SER A 102 -10.84 12.78 -31.42
CA SER A 102 -10.82 14.11 -30.83
C SER A 102 -9.55 14.35 -30.01
N LYS A 103 -8.95 15.52 -30.19
CA LYS A 103 -7.75 15.94 -29.45
C LYS A 103 -8.08 15.99 -27.96
N GLY A 104 -7.33 15.22 -27.15
CA GLY A 104 -7.52 15.16 -25.70
C GLY A 104 -8.58 14.16 -25.23
N ALA A 105 -9.06 13.27 -26.09
CA ALA A 105 -10.04 12.24 -25.77
C ALA A 105 -9.76 10.90 -26.50
N SER A 106 -8.56 10.73 -27.04
CA SER A 106 -8.25 9.62 -27.95
C SER A 106 -8.20 8.27 -27.23
N GLY A 107 -7.64 8.23 -26.02
CA GLY A 107 -7.61 7.04 -25.19
C GLY A 107 -9.01 6.65 -24.71
N PHE A 108 -9.75 7.61 -24.15
CA PHE A 108 -11.16 7.46 -23.76
C PHE A 108 -12.03 6.92 -24.91
N MET A 109 -11.99 7.55 -26.09
CA MET A 109 -12.77 7.10 -27.24
C MET A 109 -12.33 5.71 -27.73
N SER A 110 -11.08 5.30 -27.54
CA SER A 110 -10.67 3.92 -27.83
C SER A 110 -11.37 2.87 -26.96
N ILE A 111 -11.72 3.20 -25.73
CA ILE A 111 -12.53 2.32 -24.88
C ILE A 111 -13.96 2.27 -25.43
N VAL A 112 -14.53 3.42 -25.79
CA VAL A 112 -15.89 3.51 -26.37
C VAL A 112 -15.98 2.66 -27.65
N ASP A 113 -15.03 2.80 -28.57
CA ASP A 113 -15.04 2.12 -29.87
C ASP A 113 -14.96 0.59 -29.74
N ASN A 114 -14.20 0.10 -28.75
CA ASN A 114 -13.85 -1.32 -28.64
C ASN A 114 -14.65 -2.06 -27.56
N PHE A 115 -15.25 -1.35 -26.60
CA PHE A 115 -15.97 -1.91 -25.47
C PHE A 115 -17.36 -1.27 -25.26
N GLY A 116 -17.83 -0.43 -26.18
CA GLY A 116 -19.13 0.24 -26.10
C GLY A 116 -20.31 -0.70 -25.84
N ASP A 117 -20.22 -1.94 -26.33
CA ASP A 117 -21.24 -2.99 -26.16
C ASP A 117 -21.31 -3.56 -24.72
N ARG A 118 -20.27 -3.34 -23.91
CA ARG A 118 -20.22 -3.68 -22.48
C ARG A 118 -21.04 -2.71 -21.65
N PHE A 119 -21.33 -1.52 -22.17
CA PHE A 119 -22.11 -0.51 -21.49
C PHE A 119 -23.60 -0.59 -21.86
N ARG A 120 -24.45 -0.24 -20.89
CA ARG A 120 -25.92 -0.23 -21.01
C ARG A 120 -26.53 1.13 -20.71
N HIS A 121 -25.81 1.96 -19.96
CA HIS A 121 -26.26 3.28 -19.51
C HIS A 121 -25.21 4.35 -19.79
N ILE A 122 -25.66 5.56 -20.10
CA ILE A 122 -24.90 6.80 -19.91
C ILE A 122 -25.49 7.51 -18.71
N TYR A 123 -24.65 7.84 -17.73
CA TYR A 123 -25.02 8.65 -16.56
C TYR A 123 -24.39 10.04 -16.71
N ILE A 124 -25.23 11.05 -16.94
CA ILE A 124 -24.78 12.43 -17.14
C ILE A 124 -24.56 13.09 -15.77
N TRP A 125 -23.33 13.44 -15.45
CA TRP A 125 -22.93 14.13 -14.21
C TRP A 125 -22.39 15.54 -14.49
N ASP A 126 -22.27 16.36 -13.44
CA ASP A 126 -21.81 17.75 -13.53
C ASP A 126 -20.76 18.07 -12.45
N PRO A 127 -19.57 18.59 -12.81
CA PRO A 127 -18.58 19.05 -11.85
C PRO A 127 -19.06 20.14 -10.87
N ALA A 128 -20.12 20.89 -11.20
CA ALA A 128 -20.71 21.87 -10.29
C ALA A 128 -21.52 21.23 -9.15
N GLU A 129 -21.94 19.97 -9.30
CA GLU A 129 -22.58 19.15 -8.27
C GLU A 129 -21.64 17.99 -7.92
N GLU A 130 -20.66 18.22 -7.04
CA GLU A 130 -19.54 17.29 -6.82
C GLU A 130 -19.98 15.84 -6.51
N TRP A 131 -21.12 15.67 -5.83
CA TRP A 131 -21.70 14.38 -5.48
C TRP A 131 -22.26 13.60 -6.69
N SER A 132 -22.60 14.29 -7.78
CA SER A 132 -23.12 13.65 -9.00
C SER A 132 -22.08 12.73 -9.65
N TRP A 133 -20.78 13.01 -9.47
CA TRP A 133 -19.70 12.11 -9.89
C TRP A 133 -19.71 10.81 -9.09
N ASN A 134 -19.79 10.87 -7.76
CA ASN A 134 -19.90 9.70 -6.89
C ASN A 134 -21.15 8.87 -7.22
N MET A 135 -22.28 9.54 -7.45
CA MET A 135 -23.51 8.88 -7.93
C MET A 135 -23.27 8.16 -9.26
N ALA A 136 -22.62 8.81 -10.23
CA ALA A 136 -22.33 8.24 -11.53
C ALA A 136 -21.39 7.03 -11.43
N LEU A 137 -20.37 7.06 -10.57
CA LEU A 137 -19.47 5.93 -10.31
C LEU A 137 -20.25 4.72 -9.78
N MET A 138 -21.02 4.90 -8.71
CA MET A 138 -21.75 3.80 -8.07
C MET A 138 -22.83 3.21 -9.00
N LEU A 139 -23.56 4.05 -9.73
CA LEU A 139 -24.52 3.59 -10.72
C LEU A 139 -23.86 2.91 -11.92
N SER A 140 -22.69 3.41 -12.36
CA SER A 140 -21.95 2.81 -13.47
C SER A 140 -21.43 1.42 -13.12
N SER A 141 -20.91 1.24 -11.90
CA SER A 141 -20.51 -0.06 -11.38
C SER A 141 -21.65 -1.09 -11.44
N ARG A 142 -22.82 -0.70 -10.93
CA ARG A 142 -23.97 -1.60 -10.78
C ARG A 142 -24.62 -1.93 -12.11
N ASN A 143 -24.79 -0.93 -12.97
CA ASN A 143 -25.64 -1.04 -14.15
C ASN A 143 -24.85 -1.07 -15.46
N LYS A 144 -23.53 -1.21 -15.41
CA LYS A 144 -22.64 -1.14 -16.58
C LYS A 144 -22.78 0.21 -17.31
N GLY A 145 -22.53 1.29 -16.59
CA GLY A 145 -22.69 2.67 -17.08
C GLY A 145 -21.40 3.33 -17.55
N MET A 146 -21.54 4.33 -18.42
CA MET A 146 -20.51 5.33 -18.73
C MET A 146 -20.83 6.62 -17.94
N PRO A 147 -19.97 7.05 -17.01
CA PRO A 147 -20.19 8.29 -16.26
C PRO A 147 -19.63 9.48 -17.06
N LEU A 148 -20.47 10.13 -17.86
CA LEU A 148 -20.07 11.17 -18.81
C LEU A 148 -20.57 12.54 -18.39
N THR A 149 -19.87 13.62 -18.76
CA THR A 149 -20.49 14.96 -18.77
C THR A 149 -21.41 15.09 -19.97
N ALA A 150 -22.29 16.09 -19.99
CA ALA A 150 -23.24 16.30 -21.09
C ALA A 150 -22.54 16.39 -22.47
N GLY A 151 -21.41 17.10 -22.55
CA GLY A 151 -20.64 17.23 -23.78
C GLY A 151 -20.03 15.90 -24.26
N LEU A 152 -19.46 15.11 -23.34
CA LEU A 152 -18.93 13.78 -23.69
C LEU A 152 -20.04 12.80 -24.09
N ALA A 153 -21.21 12.89 -23.45
CA ALA A 153 -22.36 12.09 -23.83
C ALA A 153 -22.84 12.42 -25.25
N GLU A 154 -22.92 13.69 -25.61
CA GLU A 154 -23.26 14.14 -26.97
C GLU A 154 -22.25 13.62 -28.01
N GLU A 155 -20.95 13.73 -27.70
CA GLU A 155 -19.87 13.21 -28.55
C GLU A 155 -20.00 11.69 -28.76
N VAL A 156 -20.15 10.91 -27.68
CA VAL A 156 -20.32 9.45 -27.77
C VAL A 156 -21.57 9.08 -28.57
N MET A 157 -22.72 9.72 -28.30
CA MET A 157 -23.97 9.39 -28.98
C MET A 157 -23.93 9.73 -30.47
N SER A 158 -23.30 10.84 -30.84
CA SER A 158 -23.19 11.27 -32.24
C SER A 158 -22.24 10.40 -33.08
N THR A 159 -21.28 9.73 -32.44
CA THR A 159 -20.23 8.94 -33.13
C THR A 159 -20.45 7.42 -33.10
N THR A 160 -21.23 6.89 -32.15
CA THR A 160 -21.34 5.44 -31.92
C THR A 160 -22.71 4.83 -32.28
N GLY A 161 -23.73 5.65 -32.53
CA GLY A 161 -25.10 5.19 -32.74
C GLY A 161 -25.76 4.60 -31.49
N TRP A 162 -25.31 5.01 -30.30
CA TRP A 162 -25.72 4.57 -28.97
C TRP A 162 -27.21 4.18 -28.85
N LYS A 163 -27.48 3.00 -28.27
CA LYS A 163 -28.83 2.43 -28.07
C LYS A 163 -29.19 2.18 -26.61
N GLY A 164 -28.26 2.36 -25.70
CA GLY A 164 -28.52 2.19 -24.27
C GLY A 164 -29.30 3.37 -23.68
N SER A 165 -29.61 3.26 -22.40
CA SER A 165 -30.34 4.30 -21.68
C SER A 165 -29.45 5.50 -21.38
N VAL A 166 -30.02 6.69 -21.37
CA VAL A 166 -29.34 7.91 -20.92
C VAL A 166 -30.09 8.42 -19.70
N THR A 167 -29.38 8.68 -18.61
CA THR A 167 -29.96 9.17 -17.35
C THR A 167 -29.21 10.41 -16.92
N ASP A 168 -29.94 11.51 -16.79
CA ASP A 168 -29.41 12.77 -16.26
C ASP A 168 -29.42 12.73 -14.73
N LEU A 169 -28.26 12.94 -14.11
CA LEU A 169 -28.10 12.93 -12.65
C LEU A 169 -28.10 14.33 -12.04
N ARG A 170 -28.09 15.38 -12.87
CA ARG A 170 -28.02 16.77 -12.43
C ARG A 170 -29.32 17.20 -11.77
N HIS A 171 -29.23 18.11 -10.80
CA HIS A 171 -30.37 18.76 -10.16
C HIS A 171 -31.36 17.78 -9.50
N ARG A 172 -30.92 16.56 -9.18
CA ARG A 172 -31.77 15.52 -8.56
C ARG A 172 -31.90 15.64 -7.05
N PHE A 173 -30.99 16.36 -6.42
CA PHE A 173 -30.90 16.54 -4.97
C PHE A 173 -30.66 18.02 -4.66
N GLN A 174 -31.10 18.47 -3.49
CA GLN A 174 -30.89 19.87 -3.06
C GLN A 174 -29.42 20.15 -2.70
N GLY A 175 -28.67 19.11 -2.36
CA GLY A 175 -27.25 19.18 -2.05
C GLY A 175 -26.68 17.80 -1.75
N LYS A 176 -25.38 17.74 -1.46
CA LYS A 176 -24.68 16.47 -1.23
C LYS A 176 -25.21 15.64 -0.04
N LEU A 177 -25.66 16.28 1.04
CA LEU A 177 -26.17 15.54 2.21
C LEU A 177 -27.47 14.81 1.89
N ASP A 178 -28.41 15.48 1.21
CA ASP A 178 -29.65 14.89 0.68
C ASP A 178 -29.37 13.71 -0.27
N PHE A 179 -28.33 13.83 -1.10
CA PHE A 179 -27.85 12.72 -1.92
C PHE A 179 -27.32 11.55 -1.08
N TYR A 180 -26.47 11.78 -0.09
CA TYR A 180 -25.89 10.70 0.70
C TYR A 180 -26.91 9.99 1.58
N ASP A 181 -27.86 10.70 2.18
CA ASP A 181 -29.00 10.09 2.89
C ASP A 181 -29.76 9.12 1.94
N TRP A 182 -30.08 9.57 0.72
CA TRP A 182 -30.70 8.70 -0.29
C TRP A 182 -29.80 7.52 -0.71
N ALA A 183 -28.51 7.76 -0.89
CA ALA A 183 -27.56 6.74 -1.33
C ALA A 183 -27.35 5.64 -0.27
N ILE A 184 -27.35 6.00 1.01
CA ILE A 184 -27.33 5.05 2.13
C ILE A 184 -28.52 4.10 2.07
N GLU A 185 -29.71 4.60 1.75
CA GLU A 185 -30.92 3.76 1.66
C GLU A 185 -30.97 2.93 0.36
N ASN A 186 -30.54 3.49 -0.77
CA ASN A 186 -30.86 2.95 -2.10
C ASN A 186 -29.67 2.31 -2.84
N ILE A 187 -28.44 2.67 -2.47
CA ILE A 187 -27.21 2.20 -3.12
C ILE A 187 -26.39 1.31 -2.17
N LEU A 188 -26.14 1.76 -0.94
CA LEU A 188 -25.28 1.09 0.03
C LEU A 188 -25.63 -0.40 0.26
N PRO A 189 -26.91 -0.85 0.34
CA PRO A 189 -27.23 -2.26 0.57
C PRO A 189 -26.76 -3.23 -0.53
N GLN A 190 -26.32 -2.71 -1.68
CA GLN A 190 -25.83 -3.48 -2.82
C GLN A 190 -24.34 -3.21 -3.10
N CYS A 191 -23.66 -2.47 -2.22
CA CYS A 191 -22.25 -2.19 -2.33
C CYS A 191 -21.40 -3.33 -1.78
N HIS A 192 -20.11 -3.30 -2.10
CA HIS A 192 -19.11 -4.23 -1.59
C HIS A 192 -19.12 -4.27 -0.05
N GLU A 193 -19.15 -5.47 0.54
CA GLU A 193 -19.33 -5.66 1.99
C GLU A 193 -18.12 -5.26 2.86
N ASN A 194 -16.98 -4.96 2.22
CA ASN A 194 -15.71 -4.75 2.93
C ASN A 194 -14.86 -3.58 2.40
N VAL A 195 -15.24 -2.95 1.28
CA VAL A 195 -14.42 -1.91 0.63
C VAL A 195 -15.31 -0.70 0.37
N ILE A 196 -14.90 0.44 0.91
CA ILE A 196 -15.51 1.76 0.69
C ILE A 196 -14.46 2.74 0.19
N PHE A 197 -14.91 3.90 -0.27
CA PHE A 197 -14.06 4.86 -0.94
C PHE A 197 -14.31 6.28 -0.46
N SER A 198 -13.26 6.92 0.06
CA SER A 198 -13.16 8.38 0.17
C SER A 198 -12.56 8.89 -1.14
N VAL A 199 -13.42 9.13 -2.12
CA VAL A 199 -13.05 9.55 -3.49
C VAL A 199 -14.05 10.58 -3.99
N GLY A 200 -13.60 11.53 -4.80
CA GLY A 200 -14.49 12.54 -5.38
C GLY A 200 -13.80 13.48 -6.35
N LEU A 201 -14.30 14.71 -6.44
CA LEU A 201 -13.73 15.77 -7.27
C LEU A 201 -13.00 16.78 -6.38
N ARG A 202 -11.67 16.65 -6.28
CA ARG A 202 -10.82 17.64 -5.61
C ARG A 202 -10.68 18.90 -6.47
N ASP A 203 -10.54 20.08 -5.86
CA ASP A 203 -10.53 21.37 -6.59
C ASP A 203 -9.52 21.44 -7.76
N ASP A 204 -8.40 20.73 -7.65
CA ASP A 204 -7.32 20.69 -8.65
C ASP A 204 -7.43 19.51 -9.64
N TRP A 205 -8.54 18.76 -9.67
CA TRP A 205 -8.68 17.54 -10.49
C TRP A 205 -8.39 17.78 -11.98
N ARG A 206 -8.57 19.02 -12.45
CA ARG A 206 -8.27 19.44 -13.83
C ARG A 206 -6.77 19.39 -14.17
N GLY A 207 -5.90 19.51 -13.18
CA GLY A 207 -4.45 19.39 -13.31
C GLY A 207 -3.91 18.04 -12.84
N ALA A 208 -4.47 17.49 -11.77
CA ALA A 208 -4.02 16.25 -11.14
C ALA A 208 -5.20 15.32 -10.81
N PRO A 209 -5.85 14.71 -11.83
CA PRO A 209 -6.97 13.80 -11.60
C PRO A 209 -6.53 12.55 -10.86
N TRP A 210 -7.35 12.07 -9.94
CA TRP A 210 -7.18 10.78 -9.29
C TRP A 210 -7.41 9.61 -10.25
N THR A 211 -6.85 8.46 -9.91
CA THR A 211 -6.79 7.29 -10.80
C THR A 211 -7.39 6.02 -10.21
N LEU A 212 -7.94 6.08 -8.99
CA LEU A 212 -8.54 4.93 -8.30
C LEU A 212 -9.93 4.53 -8.83
N TYR A 213 -10.56 5.36 -9.67
CA TYR A 213 -11.96 5.18 -10.06
C TYR A 213 -12.27 3.85 -10.76
N ASP A 214 -11.26 3.18 -11.32
CA ASP A 214 -11.41 1.87 -11.95
C ASP A 214 -11.66 0.80 -10.88
N TYR A 215 -10.97 0.89 -9.75
CA TYR A 215 -11.20 -0.03 -8.64
C TYR A 215 -12.52 0.25 -7.90
N VAL A 216 -12.96 1.51 -7.84
CA VAL A 216 -14.29 1.88 -7.32
C VAL A 216 -15.38 1.19 -8.12
N THR A 217 -15.34 1.35 -9.45
CA THR A 217 -16.36 0.81 -10.36
C THR A 217 -16.25 -0.69 -10.56
N ALA A 218 -15.05 -1.27 -10.49
CA ALA A 218 -14.88 -2.72 -10.55
C ALA A 218 -15.40 -3.41 -9.27
N SER A 219 -15.07 -2.88 -8.09
CA SER A 219 -15.44 -3.50 -6.82
C SER A 219 -16.90 -3.27 -6.42
N GLY A 220 -17.51 -2.18 -6.87
CA GLY A 220 -18.86 -1.78 -6.45
C GLY A 220 -18.93 -1.33 -5.00
N GLY A 221 -17.84 -0.83 -4.42
CA GLY A 221 -17.87 -0.24 -3.08
C GLY A 221 -18.56 1.12 -3.05
N PHE A 222 -19.03 1.51 -1.87
CA PHE A 222 -19.69 2.79 -1.66
C PHE A 222 -18.68 3.94 -1.72
N ALA A 223 -18.96 4.98 -2.51
CA ALA A 223 -18.05 6.11 -2.72
C ALA A 223 -18.62 7.41 -2.15
N PHE A 224 -17.86 8.08 -1.29
CA PHE A 224 -18.20 9.37 -0.71
C PHE A 224 -17.08 10.39 -0.85
N TRP A 225 -17.48 11.66 -0.94
CA TRP A 225 -16.61 12.84 -0.95
C TRP A 225 -17.20 13.87 0.03
N LEU A 226 -16.76 13.74 1.28
CA LEU A 226 -17.26 14.49 2.43
C LEU A 226 -16.07 15.07 3.20
N ASP A 227 -16.23 16.25 3.77
CA ASP A 227 -15.24 16.91 4.62
C ASP A 227 -15.34 16.38 6.05
N ASP A 228 -14.39 15.53 6.43
CA ASP A 228 -14.35 14.91 7.74
C ASP A 228 -13.88 15.87 8.87
N ARG A 229 -13.52 17.12 8.54
CA ARG A 229 -13.34 18.22 9.51
C ARG A 229 -14.62 19.01 9.75
N ASP A 230 -15.56 19.02 8.80
CA ASP A 230 -16.88 19.61 9.00
C ASP A 230 -17.75 18.66 9.81
N LYS A 231 -18.34 19.14 10.91
CA LYS A 231 -19.09 18.28 11.82
C LYS A 231 -20.29 17.63 11.15
N THR A 232 -21.00 18.35 10.27
CA THR A 232 -22.21 17.84 9.62
C THR A 232 -21.86 16.78 8.58
N GLU A 233 -20.82 17.01 7.78
CA GLU A 233 -20.35 16.02 6.82
C GLU A 233 -19.69 14.80 7.51
N GLN A 234 -18.97 15.01 8.61
CA GLN A 234 -18.43 13.93 9.44
C GLN A 234 -19.55 13.06 10.04
N ASP A 235 -20.65 13.67 10.50
CA ASP A 235 -21.84 12.92 10.95
C ASP A 235 -22.44 12.07 9.82
N GLU A 236 -22.40 12.56 8.58
CA GLU A 236 -22.82 11.79 7.40
C GLU A 236 -21.88 10.60 7.12
N ILE A 237 -20.56 10.77 7.29
CA ILE A 237 -19.58 9.65 7.22
C ILE A 237 -19.90 8.60 8.29
N ARG A 238 -20.22 9.01 9.51
CA ARG A 238 -20.65 8.10 10.60
C ARG A 238 -21.89 7.31 10.21
N LYS A 239 -22.89 7.93 9.57
CA LYS A 239 -24.07 7.22 9.06
C LYS A 239 -23.70 6.18 8.01
N ILE A 240 -22.84 6.52 7.05
CA ILE A 240 -22.36 5.59 6.01
C ILE A 240 -21.68 4.37 6.66
N CYS A 241 -20.77 4.60 7.62
CA CYS A 241 -20.05 3.54 8.30
C CYS A 241 -20.99 2.64 9.12
N SER A 242 -21.93 3.26 9.86
CA SER A 242 -22.91 2.56 10.68
C SER A 242 -23.87 1.71 9.85
N ALA A 243 -24.37 2.26 8.73
CA ALA A 243 -25.34 1.59 7.87
C ALA A 243 -24.73 0.48 7.01
N GLY A 244 -23.43 0.55 6.72
CA GLY A 244 -22.76 -0.45 5.88
C GLY A 244 -22.55 -1.81 6.56
N GLY A 245 -22.58 -1.87 7.90
CA GLY A 245 -22.42 -3.13 8.63
C GLY A 245 -21.09 -3.82 8.38
N TYR A 246 -20.03 -3.03 8.17
CA TYR A 246 -18.69 -3.50 7.83
C TYR A 246 -18.09 -4.37 8.93
N LYS A 247 -17.32 -5.38 8.53
CA LYS A 247 -16.64 -6.31 9.44
C LYS A 247 -15.27 -5.74 9.86
N PRO A 248 -14.71 -6.15 11.01
CA PRO A 248 -13.35 -5.81 11.39
C PRO A 248 -12.36 -6.14 10.26
N GLY A 249 -11.55 -5.15 9.89
CA GLY A 249 -10.65 -5.27 8.74
C GLY A 249 -11.20 -4.69 7.44
N ALA A 250 -12.44 -4.17 7.43
CA ALA A 250 -12.96 -3.42 6.30
C ALA A 250 -12.13 -2.17 5.99
N ILE A 251 -12.07 -1.80 4.72
CA ILE A 251 -11.11 -0.83 4.19
C ILE A 251 -11.85 0.38 3.60
N VAL A 252 -11.43 1.59 3.99
CA VAL A 252 -11.62 2.78 3.18
C VAL A 252 -10.41 2.99 2.27
N MET A 253 -10.65 3.23 0.99
CA MET A 253 -9.64 3.52 -0.02
C MET A 253 -9.79 4.95 -0.57
N GLY A 254 -8.75 5.50 -1.21
CA GLY A 254 -8.71 6.87 -1.71
C GLY A 254 -7.92 7.81 -0.80
N TYR A 255 -8.31 9.09 -0.73
CA TYR A 255 -7.70 10.09 0.15
C TYR A 255 -8.75 11.10 0.62
N ALA A 256 -8.80 11.43 1.90
CA ALA A 256 -9.85 12.29 2.45
C ALA A 256 -9.49 13.78 2.31
N LYS A 257 -10.47 14.67 2.54
CA LYS A 257 -10.20 16.12 2.56
C LYS A 257 -9.26 16.52 3.70
N SER A 258 -9.27 15.77 4.80
CA SER A 258 -8.33 15.97 5.90
C SER A 258 -7.00 15.22 5.76
N GLY A 259 -6.90 14.29 4.82
CA GLY A 259 -5.83 13.30 4.76
C GLY A 259 -6.08 12.13 5.71
N ASP A 260 -5.04 11.71 6.44
CA ASP A 260 -5.12 10.52 7.30
C ASP A 260 -6.02 10.70 8.53
N ASP A 261 -6.35 11.95 8.89
CA ASP A 261 -7.25 12.29 10.01
C ASP A 261 -8.67 11.70 9.87
N LEU A 262 -9.07 11.26 8.66
CA LEU A 262 -10.28 10.47 8.46
C LEU A 262 -10.33 9.24 9.39
N LEU A 263 -9.17 8.68 9.74
CA LEU A 263 -9.03 7.55 10.65
C LEU A 263 -9.68 7.82 12.02
N ALA A 264 -9.62 9.05 12.52
CA ALA A 264 -10.30 9.43 13.78
C ALA A 264 -11.83 9.28 13.72
N THR A 265 -12.40 9.17 12.52
CA THR A 265 -13.83 8.89 12.30
C THR A 265 -14.08 7.42 12.01
N VAL A 266 -13.43 6.86 10.98
CA VAL A 266 -13.77 5.52 10.46
C VAL A 266 -13.24 4.37 11.33
N ASN A 267 -12.17 4.59 12.11
CA ASN A 267 -11.65 3.56 13.02
C ASN A 267 -12.63 3.20 14.14
N ASN A 268 -13.51 4.11 14.55
CA ASN A 268 -14.59 3.84 15.51
C ASN A 268 -15.59 2.78 15.01
N TYR A 269 -15.51 2.37 13.74
CA TYR A 269 -16.35 1.36 13.11
C TYR A 269 -15.54 0.13 12.64
N GLY A 270 -14.28 0.00 13.10
CA GLY A 270 -13.41 -1.11 12.70
C GLY A 270 -12.95 -1.06 11.23
N ILE A 271 -13.00 0.13 10.62
CA ILE A 271 -12.60 0.38 9.23
C ILE A 271 -11.22 1.02 9.21
N GLY A 272 -10.25 0.37 8.56
CA GLY A 272 -8.88 0.88 8.37
C GLY A 272 -8.70 1.57 7.01
N TYR A 273 -7.62 2.33 6.86
CA TYR A 273 -7.33 3.11 5.65
C TYR A 273 -6.28 2.42 4.78
N VAL A 274 -6.53 2.38 3.48
CA VAL A 274 -5.55 2.06 2.44
C VAL A 274 -5.47 3.23 1.46
N VAL A 275 -4.53 4.14 1.70
CA VAL A 275 -4.36 5.35 0.88
C VAL A 275 -3.99 4.95 -0.55
N SER A 276 -4.69 5.53 -1.54
CA SER A 276 -4.68 4.99 -2.90
C SER A 276 -5.25 5.92 -3.98
N ASP A 277 -5.31 7.23 -3.76
CA ASP A 277 -5.97 8.17 -4.68
C ASP A 277 -5.36 8.24 -6.10
N TYR A 278 -4.04 8.13 -6.20
CA TYR A 278 -3.26 7.97 -7.44
C TYR A 278 -2.81 6.52 -7.69
N TYR A 279 -3.46 5.53 -7.05
CA TYR A 279 -3.30 4.13 -7.43
C TYR A 279 -4.12 3.89 -8.70
N ALA A 280 -3.50 3.37 -9.75
CA ALA A 280 -4.09 3.22 -11.06
C ALA A 280 -4.16 1.75 -11.49
N ASN A 281 -5.11 1.45 -12.38
CA ASN A 281 -5.29 0.12 -12.95
C ASN A 281 -5.52 -0.95 -11.86
N GLY A 282 -6.10 -0.58 -10.72
CA GLY A 282 -6.34 -1.49 -9.60
C GLY A 282 -7.22 -2.69 -9.99
N SER A 283 -8.20 -2.46 -10.87
CA SER A 283 -9.08 -3.49 -11.44
C SER A 283 -8.32 -4.51 -12.29
N PHE A 284 -7.17 -4.13 -12.87
CA PHE A 284 -6.29 -5.04 -13.60
C PHE A 284 -5.34 -5.77 -12.66
N TRP A 285 -4.68 -5.05 -11.75
CA TRP A 285 -3.70 -5.61 -10.83
C TRP A 285 -4.31 -6.59 -9.82
N SER A 286 -5.58 -6.40 -9.46
CA SER A 286 -6.31 -7.33 -8.59
C SER A 286 -6.56 -8.70 -9.23
N ALA A 287 -6.29 -8.87 -10.53
CA ALA A 287 -6.48 -10.15 -11.21
C ALA A 287 -5.35 -11.16 -11.02
N TYR A 288 -4.21 -10.74 -10.47
CA TYR A 288 -3.09 -11.64 -10.18
C TYR A 288 -3.42 -12.56 -8.99
N PRO A 289 -2.96 -13.82 -8.97
CA PRO A 289 -3.19 -14.70 -7.83
C PRO A 289 -2.49 -14.18 -6.58
N ASN A 290 -3.12 -14.33 -5.41
CA ASN A 290 -2.52 -13.94 -4.15
C ASN A 290 -1.22 -14.74 -3.90
N LYS A 291 -0.23 -14.11 -3.25
CA LYS A 291 1.08 -14.70 -2.99
C LYS A 291 1.55 -14.36 -1.57
N ALA A 292 2.12 -15.37 -0.91
CA ALA A 292 2.82 -15.21 0.34
C ALA A 292 4.32 -15.10 0.05
N PHE A 293 5.03 -14.43 0.95
CA PHE A 293 6.44 -14.11 0.82
C PHE A 293 7.16 -14.36 2.15
N THR A 294 8.48 -14.47 2.08
CA THR A 294 9.33 -14.67 3.24
C THR A 294 10.61 -13.88 3.08
N GLN A 295 11.02 -13.18 4.13
CA GLN A 295 12.37 -12.62 4.24
C GLN A 295 13.22 -13.45 5.20
N ARG A 296 14.54 -13.42 5.03
CA ARG A 296 15.45 -13.99 6.04
C ARG A 296 15.20 -13.35 7.41
N PRO A 297 15.41 -14.08 8.51
CA PRO A 297 15.44 -13.47 9.83
C PRO A 297 16.57 -12.45 9.95
N GLY A 298 16.48 -11.61 10.98
CA GLY A 298 17.55 -10.69 11.36
C GLY A 298 18.82 -11.41 11.79
N ASN A 299 19.96 -10.91 11.34
CA ASN A 299 21.29 -11.38 11.69
C ASN A 299 21.91 -10.41 12.69
N ALA A 300 22.00 -10.84 13.95
CA ALA A 300 22.60 -10.03 15.00
C ALA A 300 24.12 -9.89 14.82
N VAL A 301 24.65 -8.69 15.05
CA VAL A 301 26.09 -8.45 15.22
C VAL A 301 26.45 -8.38 16.72
N GLU A 302 27.73 -8.38 17.06
CA GLU A 302 28.16 -8.13 18.44
C GLU A 302 28.15 -6.63 18.72
N ALA A 303 27.16 -6.19 19.51
CA ALA A 303 27.07 -4.80 19.93
C ALA A 303 28.15 -4.46 20.98
N ALA A 304 28.86 -3.36 20.76
CA ALA A 304 29.96 -2.90 21.61
C ALA A 304 29.67 -1.50 22.21
N PRO A 305 30.09 -1.23 23.46
CA PRO A 305 30.10 0.12 24.02
C PRO A 305 30.85 1.11 23.14
N GLY A 306 30.40 2.36 23.11
CA GLY A 306 30.98 3.44 22.31
C GLY A 306 30.53 3.46 20.85
N ASN A 307 29.68 2.52 20.43
CA ASN A 307 29.17 2.43 19.06
C ASN A 307 27.68 2.80 18.98
N ILE A 308 27.29 3.36 17.83
CA ILE A 308 25.92 3.73 17.50
C ILE A 308 25.45 2.87 16.32
N TYR A 309 24.47 2.00 16.57
CA TYR A 309 23.85 1.15 15.57
C TYR A 309 22.63 1.86 15.00
N VAL A 310 22.60 2.01 13.68
CA VAL A 310 21.62 2.82 12.96
C VAL A 310 20.85 1.94 11.97
N SER A 311 19.52 1.98 12.02
CA SER A 311 18.67 1.52 10.92
C SER A 311 18.05 2.72 10.21
N ILE A 312 17.72 2.54 8.93
CA ILE A 312 17.07 3.54 8.09
C ILE A 312 15.80 2.91 7.53
N VAL A 313 14.65 3.54 7.73
CA VAL A 313 13.34 3.07 7.27
C VAL A 313 12.66 4.15 6.45
N LEU A 314 12.52 3.94 5.14
CA LEU A 314 11.75 4.81 4.25
C LEU A 314 10.24 4.72 4.55
N SER A 315 9.60 5.88 4.67
CA SER A 315 8.19 6.04 5.05
C SER A 315 7.18 5.78 3.90
N ASP A 316 5.90 6.03 4.20
CA ASP A 316 4.75 6.07 3.26
C ASP A 316 4.43 4.75 2.54
N GLY A 317 4.91 3.62 3.06
CA GLY A 317 4.71 2.31 2.45
C GLY A 317 3.32 1.69 2.65
N ASP A 318 2.55 2.17 3.63
CA ASP A 318 1.13 1.88 3.77
C ASP A 318 0.31 2.41 2.58
N ASN A 319 0.84 3.45 1.92
CA ASN A 319 0.21 4.12 0.82
C ASN A 319 0.47 3.39 -0.52
N LEU A 320 -0.58 2.76 -1.09
CA LEU A 320 -0.44 1.91 -2.28
C LEU A 320 0.07 2.67 -3.50
N GLN A 321 -0.27 3.96 -3.63
CA GLN A 321 0.23 4.79 -4.72
C GLN A 321 1.73 5.11 -4.58
N PHE A 322 2.29 5.15 -3.37
CA PHE A 322 3.74 5.30 -3.23
C PHE A 322 4.43 4.03 -3.72
N GLY A 323 3.93 2.88 -3.27
CA GLY A 323 4.38 1.56 -3.73
C GLY A 323 4.29 1.42 -5.25
N GLN A 324 3.22 1.89 -5.89
CA GLN A 324 3.08 1.84 -7.34
C GLN A 324 3.87 2.94 -8.07
N ASN A 325 4.10 4.11 -7.47
CA ASN A 325 4.64 5.25 -8.21
C ASN A 325 6.04 5.64 -7.71
N ALA A 326 6.12 6.41 -6.62
CA ALA A 326 7.35 7.04 -6.17
C ALA A 326 8.41 6.00 -5.74
N LEU A 327 8.04 5.04 -4.91
CA LEU A 327 8.92 3.97 -4.45
C LEU A 327 9.32 3.04 -5.60
N TYR A 328 8.41 2.75 -6.52
CA TYR A 328 8.70 1.94 -7.71
C TYR A 328 9.80 2.60 -8.56
N ASN A 329 9.71 3.92 -8.76
CA ASN A 329 10.70 4.69 -9.50
C ASN A 329 12.05 4.70 -8.79
N LEU A 330 12.08 4.91 -7.47
CA LEU A 330 13.32 4.83 -6.69
C LEU A 330 13.96 3.43 -6.81
N TRP A 331 13.17 2.37 -6.63
CA TRP A 331 13.65 0.99 -6.70
C TRP A 331 14.16 0.56 -8.07
N SER A 332 13.57 1.13 -9.13
CA SER A 332 13.92 0.78 -10.52
C SER A 332 15.06 1.62 -11.11
N ARG A 333 15.33 2.82 -10.58
CA ARG A 333 16.23 3.79 -11.23
C ARG A 333 17.39 4.28 -10.38
N ASP A 334 17.31 4.19 -9.05
CA ASP A 334 18.37 4.71 -8.19
C ASP A 334 19.59 3.77 -8.22
N GLU A 335 20.72 4.26 -8.74
CA GLU A 335 21.97 3.51 -8.89
C GLU A 335 22.72 3.27 -7.56
N ASN A 336 22.40 4.05 -6.52
CA ASN A 336 22.98 3.89 -5.18
C ASN A 336 22.13 2.99 -4.28
N ARG A 337 20.94 2.56 -4.70
CA ARG A 337 20.14 1.58 -3.97
C ARG A 337 20.93 0.28 -3.78
N GLY A 338 20.89 -0.25 -2.56
CA GLY A 338 21.67 -1.42 -2.17
C GLY A 338 23.13 -1.13 -1.79
N SER A 339 23.59 0.13 -1.87
CA SER A 339 24.92 0.50 -1.33
C SER A 339 24.93 0.68 0.18
N VAL A 340 23.76 0.93 0.78
CA VAL A 340 23.54 1.14 2.21
C VAL A 340 22.32 0.33 2.66
N PRO A 341 22.30 -0.23 3.89
CA PRO A 341 21.15 -0.98 4.40
C PRO A 341 19.93 -0.06 4.59
N VAL A 342 18.83 -0.36 3.90
CA VAL A 342 17.58 0.43 4.00
C VAL A 342 16.37 -0.50 4.07
N GLY A 343 15.49 -0.25 5.04
CA GLY A 343 14.13 -0.76 5.05
C GLY A 343 13.23 0.13 4.22
N THR A 344 12.40 -0.45 3.34
CA THR A 344 11.31 0.26 2.66
C THR A 344 10.00 -0.21 3.25
N THR A 345 9.21 0.70 3.83
CA THR A 345 7.86 0.34 4.28
C THR A 345 7.00 -0.13 3.10
N MET A 346 6.08 -1.05 3.36
CA MET A 346 5.18 -1.61 2.36
C MET A 346 3.90 -2.14 3.00
N ALA A 347 2.77 -1.98 2.29
CA ALA A 347 1.47 -2.47 2.74
C ALA A 347 1.37 -4.00 2.56
N ALA A 348 1.08 -4.73 3.64
CA ALA A 348 0.88 -6.18 3.56
C ALA A 348 -0.33 -6.55 2.68
N GLY A 349 -1.29 -5.64 2.53
CA GLY A 349 -2.46 -5.77 1.65
C GLY A 349 -2.13 -6.00 0.17
N LEU A 350 -0.91 -5.64 -0.27
CA LEU A 350 -0.46 -5.90 -1.65
C LEU A 350 -0.46 -7.39 -2.00
N GLN A 351 -0.39 -8.31 -1.02
CA GLN A 351 -0.56 -9.74 -1.23
C GLN A 351 -1.87 -10.11 -1.94
N GLU A 352 -2.89 -9.25 -1.85
CA GLU A 352 -4.19 -9.47 -2.48
C GLU A 352 -4.52 -8.40 -3.54
N ILE A 353 -4.37 -7.11 -3.24
CA ILE A 353 -4.80 -6.05 -4.18
C ILE A 353 -3.86 -5.86 -5.37
N ASN A 354 -2.55 -6.08 -5.18
CA ASN A 354 -1.56 -6.04 -6.26
C ASN A 354 -0.40 -7.03 -6.00
N PRO A 355 -0.67 -8.34 -6.12
CA PRO A 355 0.31 -9.37 -5.79
C PRO A 355 1.56 -9.29 -6.68
N PHE A 356 1.38 -8.83 -7.92
CA PHE A 356 2.50 -8.61 -8.86
C PHE A 356 3.46 -7.53 -8.35
N LEU A 357 2.93 -6.41 -7.84
CA LEU A 357 3.78 -5.33 -7.32
C LEU A 357 4.60 -5.79 -6.12
N LEU A 358 4.01 -6.50 -5.17
CA LEU A 358 4.76 -7.03 -4.03
C LEU A 358 5.82 -8.05 -4.48
N GLU A 359 5.48 -8.95 -5.40
CA GLU A 359 6.43 -9.87 -6.00
C GLU A 359 7.57 -9.14 -6.72
N TRP A 360 7.26 -8.05 -7.42
CA TRP A 360 8.24 -7.22 -8.11
C TRP A 360 9.29 -6.66 -7.14
N TYR A 361 8.86 -6.15 -5.97
CA TYR A 361 9.78 -5.69 -4.92
C TYR A 361 10.64 -6.84 -4.38
N TYR A 362 10.01 -7.96 -4.03
CA TYR A 362 10.72 -9.15 -3.55
C TYR A 362 11.77 -9.66 -4.53
N SER A 363 11.45 -9.68 -5.83
CA SER A 363 12.38 -10.14 -6.88
C SER A 363 13.60 -9.24 -7.08
N ARG A 364 13.57 -8.01 -6.56
CA ARG A 364 14.61 -6.97 -6.76
C ARG A 364 15.37 -6.62 -5.48
N MET A 365 15.09 -7.31 -4.38
CA MET A 365 15.81 -7.11 -3.14
C MET A 365 17.31 -7.43 -3.32
N THR A 366 18.15 -6.52 -2.86
CA THR A 366 19.57 -6.74 -2.63
C THR A 366 19.78 -7.24 -1.19
N PRO A 367 21.00 -7.67 -0.81
CA PRO A 367 21.31 -7.98 0.59
C PRO A 367 21.12 -6.82 1.58
N ASN A 368 21.06 -5.58 1.05
CA ASN A 368 20.91 -4.34 1.80
C ASN A 368 19.49 -3.76 1.71
N ASP A 369 18.51 -4.55 1.28
CA ASP A 369 17.10 -4.16 1.36
C ASP A 369 16.33 -5.02 2.38
N GLU A 370 15.37 -4.39 3.03
CA GLU A 370 14.31 -5.03 3.77
C GLU A 370 12.95 -4.43 3.38
N LEU A 371 11.92 -5.27 3.25
CA LEU A 371 10.55 -4.78 3.22
C LEU A 371 10.01 -4.76 4.65
N VAL A 372 9.61 -3.59 5.10
CA VAL A 372 9.12 -3.31 6.46
C VAL A 372 7.61 -3.14 6.40
N ALA A 373 6.87 -3.58 7.40
CA ALA A 373 5.44 -3.28 7.44
C ALA A 373 5.21 -1.77 7.57
N GLY A 374 4.46 -1.17 6.64
CA GLY A 374 3.99 0.21 6.80
C GLY A 374 3.04 0.37 7.99
N PRO A 375 2.79 1.61 8.45
CA PRO A 375 1.84 1.86 9.53
C PRO A 375 0.43 1.43 9.12
N SER A 376 -0.27 0.51 9.78
CA SER A 376 0.12 -0.31 10.95
C SER A 376 0.01 -1.81 10.61
N GLY A 377 0.37 -2.16 9.37
CA GLY A 377 0.40 -3.51 8.82
C GLY A 377 -0.34 -3.65 7.49
N PHE A 378 -1.46 -4.40 7.48
CA PHE A 378 -2.25 -4.58 6.24
C PHE A 378 -3.22 -3.42 5.96
N GLN A 379 -3.53 -2.63 6.98
CA GLN A 379 -4.26 -1.37 6.91
C GLN A 379 -3.58 -0.34 7.80
N PHE A 380 -3.72 0.93 7.45
CA PHE A 380 -3.38 2.02 8.35
C PHE A 380 -4.54 2.24 9.34
N ILE A 381 -4.22 2.27 10.64
CA ILE A 381 -5.15 2.59 11.72
C ILE A 381 -4.49 3.54 12.73
N TYR A 382 -5.31 4.36 13.38
CA TYR A 382 -4.98 5.02 14.63
C TYR A 382 -5.45 4.10 15.76
N GLY A 383 -4.51 3.39 16.40
CA GLY A 383 -4.86 2.43 17.46
C GLY A 383 -5.63 3.07 18.61
N ARG A 384 -5.39 4.37 18.91
CA ARG A 384 -6.12 5.12 19.93
C ARG A 384 -7.62 5.32 19.63
N ASP A 385 -8.00 5.29 18.34
CA ASP A 385 -9.35 5.60 17.85
C ASP A 385 -10.08 4.35 17.32
N TYR A 386 -9.42 3.18 17.33
CA TYR A 386 -9.97 1.94 16.77
C TYR A 386 -11.01 1.31 17.69
N ASP A 387 -12.09 0.81 17.08
CA ASP A 387 -13.19 0.15 17.77
C ASP A 387 -12.67 -0.96 18.69
N THR A 388 -12.90 -0.79 19.99
CA THR A 388 -12.34 -1.65 21.03
C THR A 388 -12.87 -3.07 20.94
N ASP A 389 -14.13 -3.23 20.53
CA ASP A 389 -14.77 -4.55 20.41
C ASP A 389 -14.22 -5.35 19.22
N SER A 390 -13.77 -4.64 18.17
CA SER A 390 -13.19 -5.22 16.96
C SER A 390 -11.68 -5.39 16.99
N TYR A 391 -10.98 -4.71 17.92
CA TYR A 391 -9.51 -4.61 17.90
C TYR A 391 -8.80 -5.97 17.99
N GLU A 392 -9.27 -6.88 18.86
CA GLU A 392 -8.69 -8.23 18.98
C GLU A 392 -8.85 -9.07 17.70
N THR A 393 -9.94 -8.86 16.97
CA THR A 393 -10.14 -9.51 15.66
C THR A 393 -9.18 -8.92 14.63
N TRP A 394 -9.03 -7.60 14.62
CA TRP A 394 -8.09 -6.91 13.74
C TRP A 394 -6.63 -7.32 14.01
N LEU A 395 -6.21 -7.45 15.28
CA LEU A 395 -4.86 -7.88 15.64
C LEU A 395 -4.52 -9.27 15.08
N LYS A 396 -5.46 -10.22 15.15
CA LYS A 396 -5.27 -11.57 14.60
C LYS A 396 -5.14 -11.54 13.09
N LEU A 397 -6.04 -10.81 12.41
CA LEU A 397 -5.95 -10.61 10.97
C LEU A 397 -4.60 -9.98 10.61
N ASN A 398 -4.24 -8.87 11.26
CA ASN A 398 -2.99 -8.17 10.99
C ASN A 398 -1.76 -9.06 11.13
N ARG A 399 -1.70 -9.89 12.19
CA ARG A 399 -0.64 -10.89 12.36
C ARG A 399 -0.56 -11.84 11.16
N GLU A 400 -1.68 -12.39 10.71
CA GLU A 400 -1.71 -13.33 9.58
C GLU A 400 -1.22 -12.66 8.28
N TRP A 401 -1.62 -11.41 8.04
CA TRP A 401 -1.13 -10.61 6.91
C TRP A 401 0.36 -10.31 7.00
N LEU A 402 0.87 -9.92 8.17
CA LEU A 402 2.29 -9.64 8.39
C LEU A 402 3.16 -10.89 8.22
N GLU A 403 2.73 -12.02 8.81
CA GLU A 403 3.45 -13.31 8.73
C GLU A 403 3.56 -13.79 7.28
N SER A 404 2.43 -13.81 6.56
CA SER A 404 2.39 -14.24 5.15
C SER A 404 3.00 -13.24 4.18
N ALA A 405 3.06 -11.94 4.54
CA ALA A 405 3.84 -10.95 3.79
C ALA A 405 5.34 -11.12 4.02
N GLY A 406 5.78 -11.89 5.03
CA GLY A 406 7.18 -12.09 5.36
C GLY A 406 7.85 -10.88 6.05
N PHE A 407 7.07 -10.02 6.71
CA PHE A 407 7.59 -8.84 7.39
C PHE A 407 8.05 -9.17 8.82
N HIS A 408 9.27 -8.75 9.17
CA HIS A 408 9.86 -8.96 10.50
C HIS A 408 9.84 -7.71 11.36
N THR A 409 9.81 -6.53 10.76
CA THR A 409 9.73 -5.25 11.49
C THR A 409 8.61 -4.41 10.90
N GLY A 410 8.09 -3.45 11.67
CA GLY A 410 6.99 -2.60 11.22
C GLY A 410 6.96 -1.24 11.89
N CYS A 411 6.33 -0.28 11.22
CA CYS A 411 5.99 1.02 11.79
C CYS A 411 4.61 0.96 12.44
N LEU A 412 4.41 1.72 13.51
CA LEU A 412 3.14 1.85 14.20
C LEU A 412 2.89 3.32 14.49
N TRP A 413 1.72 3.84 14.09
CA TRP A 413 1.37 5.25 14.24
C TRP A 413 0.13 5.43 15.12
N HIS A 414 0.08 6.56 15.84
CA HIS A 414 -1.07 6.98 16.65
C HIS A 414 -1.65 5.88 17.55
N THR A 415 -0.74 5.07 18.10
CA THR A 415 -1.02 4.07 19.11
C THR A 415 -0.10 4.41 20.26
N THR A 416 -0.64 4.94 21.34
CA THR A 416 0.20 5.51 22.41
C THR A 416 0.91 4.43 23.20
N TYR A 417 2.24 4.50 23.29
CA TYR A 417 3.05 3.60 24.10
C TYR A 417 2.59 3.58 25.57
N GLY A 418 2.62 2.40 26.18
CA GLY A 418 2.17 2.18 27.56
C GLY A 418 0.65 1.98 27.73
N THR A 419 -0.13 2.08 26.65
CA THR A 419 -1.56 1.70 26.66
C THR A 419 -1.75 0.21 26.46
N ASP A 420 -2.93 -0.30 26.84
CA ASP A 420 -3.31 -1.69 26.59
C ASP A 420 -3.27 -2.01 25.09
N THR A 421 -3.82 -1.12 24.27
CA THR A 421 -3.81 -1.21 22.80
C THR A 421 -2.40 -1.46 22.25
N PHE A 422 -1.41 -0.67 22.67
CA PHE A 422 -0.02 -0.84 22.24
C PHE A 422 0.54 -2.19 22.68
N ARG A 423 0.35 -2.55 23.96
CA ARG A 423 0.81 -3.82 24.53
C ARG A 423 0.23 -5.01 23.76
N ARG A 424 -1.07 -5.00 23.46
CA ARG A 424 -1.74 -6.04 22.67
C ARG A 424 -1.19 -6.15 21.25
N TYR A 425 -0.81 -5.04 20.63
CA TYR A 425 -0.13 -5.04 19.34
C TYR A 425 1.25 -5.71 19.40
N ILE A 426 2.07 -5.37 20.40
CA ILE A 426 3.37 -6.04 20.64
C ILE A 426 3.18 -7.55 20.74
N GLU A 427 2.25 -7.99 21.60
CA GLU A 427 2.01 -9.42 21.88
C GLU A 427 1.52 -10.20 20.66
N THR A 428 0.78 -9.55 19.77
CA THR A 428 0.03 -10.25 18.71
C THR A 428 0.69 -10.17 17.35
N SER A 429 1.33 -9.04 17.00
CA SER A 429 1.80 -8.73 15.63
C SER A 429 2.77 -9.77 15.06
N GLY A 430 3.57 -10.42 15.90
CA GLY A 430 4.62 -11.36 15.47
C GLY A 430 5.90 -10.68 14.98
N LEU A 431 5.95 -9.35 14.99
CA LEU A 431 7.12 -8.55 14.61
C LEU A 431 8.24 -8.69 15.66
N LYS A 432 9.47 -8.43 15.21
CA LYS A 432 10.70 -8.40 16.03
C LYS A 432 11.11 -7.00 16.42
N ALA A 433 10.71 -6.00 15.65
CA ALA A 433 10.77 -4.62 16.07
C ALA A 433 9.56 -3.81 15.61
N ILE A 434 9.19 -2.84 16.45
CA ILE A 434 8.16 -1.84 16.19
C ILE A 434 8.82 -0.46 16.27
N PHE A 435 8.75 0.26 15.15
CA PHE A 435 9.16 1.65 15.03
C PHE A 435 7.96 2.54 15.36
N ASP A 436 7.96 3.07 16.57
CA ASP A 436 6.86 3.85 17.14
C ASP A 436 6.87 5.28 16.58
N GLY A 437 5.73 5.68 16.03
CA GLY A 437 5.50 6.99 15.45
C GLY A 437 5.23 8.10 16.45
N ASP A 438 4.95 7.76 17.71
CA ASP A 438 4.79 8.76 18.77
C ASP A 438 6.18 9.12 19.35
N ASP A 439 6.61 10.39 19.17
CA ASP A 439 7.98 10.91 19.32
C ASP A 439 8.70 10.69 20.69
N ALA A 440 8.07 10.03 21.67
CA ALA A 440 8.56 9.92 23.05
C ALA A 440 9.14 8.55 23.44
N THR A 441 9.10 7.55 22.56
CA THR A 441 9.49 6.17 22.94
C THR A 441 11.00 5.95 22.81
N GLY A 442 11.70 5.80 23.94
CA GLY A 442 13.08 5.32 23.96
C GLY A 442 13.21 3.87 23.47
N VAL A 443 14.42 3.33 23.40
CA VAL A 443 14.61 1.90 23.07
C VAL A 443 14.15 1.03 24.24
N GLN A 444 13.19 0.14 23.99
CA GLN A 444 12.61 -0.78 24.95
C GLN A 444 12.72 -2.21 24.42
N TYR A 445 12.82 -3.17 25.33
CA TYR A 445 12.74 -4.60 25.02
C TYR A 445 11.62 -5.23 25.83
N VAL A 446 10.53 -5.57 25.16
CA VAL A 446 9.28 -6.04 25.78
C VAL A 446 8.86 -7.33 25.10
N ASP A 447 8.74 -8.41 25.88
CA ASP A 447 8.27 -9.72 25.42
C ASP A 447 8.94 -10.26 24.14
N GLY A 448 10.24 -10.02 23.99
CA GLY A 448 10.99 -10.48 22.83
C GLY A 448 10.96 -9.53 21.63
N VAL A 449 10.36 -8.36 21.77
CA VAL A 449 10.20 -7.33 20.72
C VAL A 449 10.96 -6.07 21.10
N VAL A 450 11.70 -5.52 20.15
CA VAL A 450 12.35 -4.22 20.32
C VAL A 450 11.36 -3.12 19.92
N VAL A 451 11.10 -2.19 20.81
CA VAL A 451 10.29 -1.00 20.52
C VAL A 451 11.20 0.21 20.56
N MET A 452 11.17 1.07 19.55
CA MET A 452 11.95 2.31 19.53
C MET A 452 11.25 3.38 18.71
N ASN A 453 11.59 4.64 18.96
CA ASN A 453 11.18 5.75 18.11
C ASN A 453 11.50 5.46 16.63
N GLN A 454 10.56 5.78 15.74
CA GLN A 454 10.76 5.74 14.29
C GLN A 454 11.94 6.59 13.82
N GLY A 455 12.36 7.57 14.59
CA GLY A 455 13.50 8.43 14.31
C GLY A 455 13.09 9.79 13.76
N GLU A 456 14.10 10.66 13.64
CA GLU A 456 13.95 11.98 13.03
C GLU A 456 13.42 11.85 11.59
N HIS A 457 12.41 12.65 11.25
CA HIS A 457 11.83 12.71 9.91
C HIS A 457 12.77 13.49 8.99
N LEU A 458 13.39 12.78 8.05
CA LEU A 458 14.37 13.39 7.15
C LEU A 458 13.68 13.77 5.84
N VAL A 459 13.71 15.05 5.49
CA VAL A 459 13.13 15.61 4.26
C VAL A 459 14.20 16.13 3.31
N LYS A 460 15.43 16.37 3.77
CA LYS A 460 16.52 16.88 2.92
C LYS A 460 17.91 16.50 3.41
N GLU A 461 18.90 16.68 2.54
CA GLU A 461 20.31 16.51 2.85
C GLU A 461 20.75 17.42 4.01
N GLY A 462 21.54 16.86 4.92
CA GLY A 462 22.04 17.50 6.13
C GLY A 462 21.26 17.06 7.39
N GLU A 463 20.03 16.59 7.24
CA GLU A 463 19.20 16.22 8.40
C GLU A 463 19.62 14.89 9.02
N MET A 464 20.06 13.90 8.21
CA MET A 464 20.64 12.68 8.77
C MET A 464 21.91 12.99 9.55
N TYR A 465 22.79 13.81 8.97
CA TYR A 465 24.01 14.24 9.64
C TYR A 465 23.68 14.94 10.97
N ASN A 466 22.76 15.90 10.98
CA ASN A 466 22.35 16.61 12.20
C ASN A 466 21.73 15.68 13.24
N ALA A 467 20.93 14.71 12.81
CA ALA A 467 20.28 13.72 13.68
C ALA A 467 21.31 12.83 14.38
N LEU A 468 22.36 12.39 13.68
CA LEU A 468 23.35 11.45 14.20
C LEU A 468 24.53 12.12 14.90
N ILE A 469 24.98 13.31 14.47
CA ILE A 469 26.16 13.96 15.05
C ILE A 469 25.90 14.50 16.47
N LYS A 470 24.64 14.84 16.78
CA LYS A 470 24.24 15.28 18.14
C LYS A 470 24.24 14.15 19.16
N LEU A 471 24.22 12.89 18.71
CA LEU A 471 24.30 11.73 19.59
C LEU A 471 25.72 11.62 20.15
N THR A 472 25.83 11.40 21.47
CA THR A 472 27.12 11.18 22.14
C THR A 472 27.29 9.68 22.35
N PRO A 473 28.35 9.05 21.81
CA PRO A 473 28.61 7.64 22.05
C PRO A 473 28.78 7.35 23.55
N ASP A 474 28.10 6.33 24.04
CA ASP A 474 28.14 5.93 25.44
C ASP A 474 29.31 4.96 25.67
N PRO A 475 30.31 5.29 26.50
CA PRO A 475 31.48 4.42 26.71
C PRO A 475 31.15 3.09 27.43
N VAL A 476 29.96 2.94 28.02
CA VAL A 476 29.57 1.73 28.76
C VAL A 476 28.45 0.93 28.11
N ALA A 477 27.78 1.47 27.07
CA ALA A 477 26.71 0.78 26.37
C ALA A 477 26.66 1.13 24.86
N PRO A 478 26.20 0.21 23.99
CA PRO A 478 25.84 0.55 22.62
C PRO A 478 24.57 1.41 22.58
N LEU A 479 24.46 2.28 21.58
CA LEU A 479 23.22 3.00 21.26
C LEU A 479 22.55 2.38 20.03
N PHE A 480 21.22 2.30 20.06
CA PHE A 480 20.40 1.85 18.93
C PHE A 480 19.47 2.98 18.52
N VAL A 481 19.46 3.32 17.24
CA VAL A 481 18.62 4.40 16.70
C VAL A 481 18.06 4.03 15.33
N ASN A 482 16.87 4.53 15.02
CA ASN A 482 16.31 4.52 13.67
C ASN A 482 16.32 5.92 13.08
N LEU A 483 16.33 6.00 11.75
CA LEU A 483 16.11 7.20 10.96
C LEU A 483 14.93 6.98 10.02
N TYR A 484 14.16 8.04 9.77
CA TYR A 484 12.91 7.95 9.00
C TYR A 484 12.90 8.94 7.82
N PRO A 485 13.58 8.63 6.69
CA PRO A 485 13.52 9.49 5.52
C PRO A 485 12.14 9.45 4.88
N ILE A 486 11.61 10.64 4.59
CA ILE A 486 10.29 10.84 4.02
C ILE A 486 10.29 10.48 2.54
N ALA A 487 9.58 9.41 2.17
CA ALA A 487 9.56 8.90 0.80
C ALA A 487 9.07 9.95 -0.20
N ALA A 488 8.15 10.84 0.20
CA ALA A 488 7.67 11.94 -0.64
C ALA A 488 8.80 12.87 -1.13
N GLU A 489 9.86 13.01 -0.34
CA GLU A 489 11.00 13.86 -0.65
C GLU A 489 12.14 13.05 -1.28
N TYR A 490 12.49 11.91 -0.65
CA TYR A 490 13.60 11.07 -1.11
C TYR A 490 13.32 10.40 -2.46
N CYS A 491 12.06 10.10 -2.81
CA CYS A 491 11.75 9.52 -4.11
C CYS A 491 11.69 10.56 -5.25
N ARG A 492 11.73 11.86 -4.95
CA ARG A 492 11.67 12.94 -5.95
C ARG A 492 13.02 13.63 -6.19
N GLY A 493 13.92 13.56 -5.21
CA GLY A 493 15.26 14.15 -5.27
C GLY A 493 16.36 13.15 -5.61
N ASP A 494 17.55 13.39 -5.05
CA ASP A 494 18.77 12.58 -5.21
C ASP A 494 18.69 11.20 -4.53
N GLY A 495 17.59 10.88 -3.85
CA GLY A 495 17.28 9.57 -3.28
C GLY A 495 18.37 9.03 -2.38
N MET A 496 18.82 7.81 -2.68
CA MET A 496 19.83 7.10 -1.89
C MET A 496 21.20 7.78 -1.95
N SER A 497 21.43 8.64 -2.94
CA SER A 497 22.68 9.41 -3.06
C SER A 497 22.85 10.39 -1.89
N ILE A 498 21.76 10.96 -1.36
CA ILE A 498 21.81 11.81 -0.16
C ILE A 498 22.31 11.00 1.03
N LEU A 499 21.65 9.86 1.31
CA LEU A 499 22.00 8.99 2.43
C LEU A 499 23.47 8.56 2.37
N LYS A 500 23.94 8.16 1.19
CA LYS A 500 25.33 7.75 0.98
C LYS A 500 26.32 8.88 1.30
N ARG A 501 26.10 10.09 0.80
CA ARG A 501 26.97 11.24 1.10
C ARG A 501 26.98 11.59 2.58
N GLU A 502 25.84 11.50 3.25
CA GLU A 502 25.74 11.80 4.69
C GLU A 502 26.43 10.73 5.55
N ILE A 503 26.33 9.45 5.15
CA ILE A 503 27.08 8.34 5.76
C ILE A 503 28.58 8.56 5.62
N GLU A 504 29.06 8.86 4.41
CA GLU A 504 30.47 9.14 4.13
C GLU A 504 30.99 10.33 4.96
N ARG A 505 30.17 11.38 5.09
CA ARG A 505 30.49 12.55 5.91
C ARG A 505 30.60 12.22 7.40
N LEU A 506 29.65 11.44 7.94
CA LEU A 506 29.66 11.02 9.34
C LEU A 506 30.86 10.12 9.65
N GLU A 507 31.18 9.19 8.75
CA GLU A 507 32.36 8.31 8.89
C GLU A 507 33.67 9.11 8.84
N ALA A 508 33.76 10.13 7.98
CA ALA A 508 34.93 11.00 7.93
C ALA A 508 35.13 11.82 9.22
N GLU A 509 34.03 12.20 9.89
CA GLU A 509 34.06 13.01 11.11
C GLU A 509 34.23 12.17 12.38
N ARG A 510 33.62 10.99 12.44
CA ARG A 510 33.71 10.05 13.57
C ARG A 510 33.94 8.61 13.09
N PRO A 511 35.18 8.29 12.67
CA PRO A 511 35.49 6.99 12.08
C PRO A 511 35.16 5.81 13.00
N GLY A 512 34.44 4.82 12.47
CA GLY A 512 34.10 3.57 13.17
C GLY A 512 33.08 3.70 14.29
N VAL A 513 32.40 4.85 14.44
CA VAL A 513 31.38 5.06 15.49
C VAL A 513 30.00 4.56 15.03
N TYR A 514 29.65 4.75 13.76
CA TYR A 514 28.31 4.47 13.24
C TYR A 514 28.29 3.13 12.48
N HIS A 515 27.34 2.26 12.84
CA HIS A 515 27.15 0.95 12.21
C HIS A 515 25.74 0.86 11.62
N TYR A 516 25.64 0.94 10.30
CA TYR A 516 24.38 0.87 9.58
C TYR A 516 23.95 -0.58 9.38
N LEU A 517 22.74 -0.92 9.82
CA LEU A 517 22.15 -2.25 9.77
C LEU A 517 20.75 -2.19 9.15
N LEU A 518 20.31 -3.29 8.53
CA LEU A 518 18.90 -3.43 8.18
C LEU A 518 18.04 -3.36 9.45
N PRO A 519 16.80 -2.86 9.37
CA PRO A 519 15.87 -2.83 10.50
C PRO A 519 15.79 -4.16 11.29
N LYS A 520 15.65 -5.31 10.61
CA LYS A 520 15.66 -6.65 11.25
C LYS A 520 16.99 -7.02 11.88
N ASP A 521 18.11 -6.59 11.30
CA ASP A 521 19.45 -6.89 11.82
C ASP A 521 19.73 -6.03 13.07
N LEU A 522 19.30 -4.77 13.05
CA LEU A 522 19.29 -3.91 14.23
C LEU A 522 18.41 -4.49 15.33
N ALA A 523 17.19 -4.93 15.00
CA ALA A 523 16.29 -5.58 15.95
C ALA A 523 16.95 -6.82 16.58
N ALA A 524 17.50 -7.72 15.77
CA ALA A 524 18.19 -8.92 16.27
C ALA A 524 19.40 -8.59 17.14
N THR A 525 20.16 -7.55 16.78
CA THR A 525 21.32 -7.08 17.56
C THR A 525 20.90 -6.50 18.91
N ALA A 526 19.87 -5.65 18.92
CA ALA A 526 19.33 -5.06 20.14
C ALA A 526 18.72 -6.13 21.07
N SER A 527 17.90 -7.05 20.54
CA SER A 527 17.36 -8.17 21.33
C SER A 527 18.46 -8.98 22.00
N LYS A 528 19.50 -9.38 21.25
CA LYS A 528 20.63 -10.14 21.78
C LYS A 528 21.36 -9.39 22.90
N TYR A 529 21.54 -8.07 22.74
CA TYR A 529 22.15 -7.23 23.76
C TYR A 529 21.31 -7.18 25.04
N PHE A 530 20.02 -6.86 24.94
CA PHE A 530 19.15 -6.74 26.11
C PHE A 530 18.94 -8.08 26.83
N GLU A 531 18.80 -9.19 26.11
CA GLU A 531 18.70 -10.52 26.73
C GLU A 531 19.94 -10.88 27.55
N LYS A 532 21.13 -10.50 27.08
CA LYS A 532 22.37 -10.74 27.81
C LYS A 532 22.45 -9.87 29.05
N THR A 533 22.08 -8.60 28.96
CA THR A 533 22.13 -7.65 30.08
C THR A 533 21.11 -8.01 31.16
N SER A 534 19.85 -8.32 30.78
CA SER A 534 18.82 -8.73 31.75
C SER A 534 19.16 -10.04 32.48
N ARG A 535 19.90 -10.95 31.85
CA ARG A 535 20.39 -12.17 32.52
C ARG A 535 21.52 -11.88 33.51
N ASN A 536 22.38 -10.93 33.22
CA ASN A 536 23.48 -10.53 34.12
C ASN A 536 22.97 -9.81 35.38
N ASP A 537 21.82 -9.11 35.30
CA ASP A 537 21.18 -8.48 36.47
C ASP A 537 20.50 -9.50 37.42
N ILE A 538 20.24 -10.74 36.97
CA ILE A 538 19.64 -11.81 37.78
C ILE A 538 20.73 -12.61 38.55
N THR A 539 22.00 -12.49 38.18
CA THR A 539 23.12 -13.15 38.87
C THR A 539 23.75 -12.32 39.98
N LEU A 540 22.95 -11.86 40.95
CA LEU A 540 23.43 -11.37 42.25
C LEU A 540 22.38 -11.65 43.34
N ASN A 541 22.45 -12.84 43.93
CA ASN A 541 22.14 -13.18 45.34
C ASN A 541 21.95 -14.70 45.48
N GLU A 542 23.02 -15.45 45.35
CA GLU A 542 23.18 -16.71 46.09
C GLU A 542 24.54 -16.64 46.77
N ASP A 543 24.55 -16.09 47.98
CA ASP A 543 25.50 -16.39 49.05
C ASP A 543 24.71 -16.61 50.35
#